data_AF-A0AAC8ZGC5-F1
#
_entry.id   AF-A0AAC8ZGC5-F1
#
_cell.length_a   1.000
_cell.length_b   1.000
_cell.length_c   1.000
_cell.angle_alpha   90.00
_cell.angle_beta   90.00
_cell.angle_gamma   90.00
#
_symmetry.space_group_name_H-M   'P 1'
#
loop_
_entity.id
_entity.type
_entity.pdbx_description
1 polymer ?
#
loop_
_entity_poly.entity_id
_entity_poly.type
_entity_poly.pdbx_seq_one_letter_code
_entity_poly.pdbx_strand_id
1 'polypeptide(L)'
;MLTKEQMGEPDFQKLLKVVLTDLTIRRTLLENEVQEVNEEMRSLEKDDKLDKLDVEIRAIQTDYDHYQQFVDPDFKLDVASQYQA
;
A
#
# COMPACT_ATOMS: atom_id res chain seq x y z
N MET A 1 10.97 -10.29 -24.47
CA MET A 1 10.41 -9.99 -23.14
C MET A 1 11.45 -9.25 -22.34
N LEU A 2 11.07 -8.22 -21.61
CA LEU A 2 11.97 -7.53 -20.69
C LEU A 2 12.03 -8.26 -19.35
N THR A 3 13.19 -8.33 -18.71
CA THR A 3 13.40 -8.96 -17.39
C THR A 3 13.57 -7.91 -16.30
N LYS A 4 13.46 -8.32 -15.02
CA LYS A 4 13.69 -7.43 -13.88
C LYS A 4 15.08 -6.81 -13.88
N GLU A 5 16.11 -7.51 -14.40
CA GLU A 5 17.48 -6.97 -14.46
C GLU A 5 17.61 -5.82 -15.47
N GLN A 6 16.62 -5.66 -16.36
CA GLN A 6 16.56 -4.58 -17.33
C GLN A 6 15.82 -3.34 -16.80
N MET A 7 15.26 -3.42 -15.58
CA MET A 7 14.68 -2.27 -14.87
C MET A 7 15.80 -1.48 -14.21
N GLY A 8 15.91 -0.19 -14.56
CA GLY A 8 16.85 0.70 -13.89
C GLY A 8 16.42 1.02 -12.46
N GLU A 9 17.37 1.39 -11.62
CA GLU A 9 17.09 1.87 -10.25
C GLU A 9 16.00 2.96 -10.21
N PRO A 10 15.95 3.95 -11.12
CA PRO A 10 14.87 4.95 -11.11
C PRO A 10 13.48 4.37 -11.35
N ASP A 11 13.36 3.33 -12.18
CA ASP A 11 12.07 2.67 -12.44
C ASP A 11 11.64 1.81 -11.25
N PHE A 12 12.60 1.17 -10.59
CA PHE A 12 12.35 0.46 -9.34
C PHE A 12 11.86 1.39 -8.23
N GLN A 13 12.52 2.54 -8.02
CA GLN A 13 12.10 3.54 -7.05
C GLN A 13 10.71 4.12 -7.36
N LYS A 14 10.38 4.32 -8.64
CA LYS A 14 9.01 4.67 -9.07
C LYS A 14 7.99 3.63 -8.64
N LEU A 15 8.26 2.35 -8.92
CA LEU A 15 7.36 1.26 -8.54
C LEU A 15 7.18 1.17 -7.03
N LEU A 16 8.26 1.31 -6.24
CA LEU A 16 8.17 1.36 -4.78
C LEU A 16 7.24 2.49 -4.31
N LYS A 17 7.38 3.70 -4.85
CA LYS A 17 6.49 4.83 -4.49
C LYS A 17 5.03 4.56 -4.85
N VAL A 18 4.77 3.97 -6.02
CA VAL A 18 3.40 3.59 -6.44
C VAL A 18 2.82 2.54 -5.48
N VAL A 19 3.57 1.48 -5.19
CA VAL A 19 3.14 0.40 -4.29
C VAL A 19 2.88 0.92 -2.88
N LEU A 20 3.79 1.72 -2.31
CA LEU A 20 3.60 2.28 -0.97
C LEU A 20 2.38 3.21 -0.89
N THR A 21 2.10 3.95 -1.97
CA THR A 21 0.89 4.80 -2.07
C THR A 21 -0.37 3.93 -2.11
N ASP A 22 -0.40 2.89 -2.93
CA ASP A 22 -1.52 1.94 -3.02
C ASP A 22 -1.78 1.23 -1.69
N LEU A 23 -0.73 0.73 -1.02
CA LEU A 23 -0.84 0.12 0.31
C LEU A 23 -1.42 1.08 1.35
N THR A 24 -1.01 2.36 1.31
CA THR A 24 -1.56 3.40 2.20
C THR A 24 -3.04 3.62 1.95
N ILE A 25 -3.46 3.70 0.68
CA ILE A 25 -4.87 3.85 0.29
C ILE A 25 -5.68 2.66 0.77
N ARG A 26 -5.22 1.43 0.51
CA ARG A 26 -5.92 0.22 0.93
C ARG A 26 -6.07 0.14 2.44
N ARG A 27 -5.01 0.47 3.20
CA ARG A 27 -5.09 0.53 4.67
C ARG A 27 -6.18 1.51 5.12
N THR A 28 -6.20 2.71 4.52
CA THR A 28 -7.21 3.74 4.82
C THR A 28 -8.63 3.24 4.54
N LEU A 29 -8.86 2.52 3.44
CA LEU A 29 -10.17 1.94 3.13
C LEU A 29 -10.60 0.89 4.14
N LEU A 30 -9.68 0.02 4.58
CA LEU A 30 -9.97 -0.98 5.61
C LEU A 30 -10.22 -0.35 6.99
N GLU A 31 -9.46 0.69 7.35
CA GLU A 31 -9.66 1.45 8.59
C GLU A 31 -11.05 2.12 8.61
N ASN A 32 -11.52 2.64 7.47
CA ASN A 32 -12.89 3.15 7.34
C ASN A 32 -13.92 2.03 7.49
N GLU A 33 -13.69 0.86 6.88
CA GLU A 33 -14.60 -0.28 7.02
C GLU A 33 -14.67 -0.77 8.48
N VAL A 34 -13.55 -0.76 9.21
CA VAL A 34 -13.53 -1.04 10.66
C VAL A 34 -14.43 -0.06 11.41
N GLN A 35 -14.41 1.22 11.05
CA GLN A 35 -15.28 2.21 11.67
C GLN A 35 -16.76 1.92 11.37
N GLU A 36 -17.13 1.67 10.12
CA GLU A 36 -18.50 1.35 9.71
C GLU A 36 -19.03 0.10 10.43
N VAL A 37 -18.24 -0.98 10.47
CA VAL A 37 -18.58 -2.21 11.18
C VAL A 37 -18.80 -1.96 12.67
N ASN A 38 -18.01 -1.05 13.26
CA ASN A 38 -18.17 -0.70 14.66
C ASN A 38 -19.50 0.00 14.97
N GLU A 39 -20.00 0.79 14.02
CA GLU A 39 -21.21 1.61 14.14
C GLU A 39 -22.49 0.83 13.76
N GLU A 40 -22.44 -0.06 12.76
CA GLU A 40 -23.64 -0.60 12.11
C GLU A 40 -23.98 -2.06 12.43
N MET A 41 -23.04 -2.85 12.98
CA MET A 41 -23.20 -4.32 13.08
C MET A 41 -23.50 -4.86 14.49
N ARG A 42 -24.16 -6.02 14.53
CA ARG A 42 -24.44 -6.78 15.76
C ARG A 42 -23.19 -7.50 16.28
N SER A 43 -23.06 -7.68 17.59
CA SER A 43 -21.81 -8.15 18.26
C SER A 43 -21.14 -9.37 17.62
N LEU A 44 -21.84 -10.50 17.41
CA LEU A 44 -21.17 -11.72 16.89
C LEU A 44 -20.69 -11.57 15.45
N GLU A 45 -21.49 -10.97 14.58
CA GLU A 45 -21.14 -10.73 13.17
C GLU A 45 -20.06 -9.64 13.05
N LYS A 46 -20.10 -8.67 13.98
CA LYS A 46 -19.11 -7.61 14.13
C LYS A 46 -17.75 -8.19 14.50
N ASP A 47 -17.68 -9.04 15.52
CA ASP A 47 -16.41 -9.62 16.00
C ASP A 47 -15.72 -10.43 14.88
N ASP A 48 -16.45 -11.32 14.20
CA ASP A 48 -15.93 -12.10 13.08
C ASP A 48 -15.41 -11.23 11.92
N LYS A 49 -16.06 -10.09 11.67
CA LYS A 49 -15.66 -9.17 10.59
C LYS A 49 -14.45 -8.33 11.00
N LEU A 50 -14.42 -7.83 12.24
CA LEU A 50 -13.29 -7.08 12.77
C LEU A 50 -12.01 -7.91 12.79
N ASP A 51 -12.08 -9.20 13.15
CA ASP A 51 -10.93 -10.09 13.14
C ASP A 51 -10.32 -10.24 11.73
N LYS A 52 -11.17 -10.32 10.69
CA LYS A 52 -10.71 -10.40 9.30
C LYS A 52 -10.05 -9.10 8.86
N LEU A 53 -10.69 -7.97 9.13
CA LEU A 53 -10.17 -6.65 8.80
C LEU A 53 -8.81 -6.41 9.46
N ASP A 54 -8.65 -6.83 10.72
CA ASP A 54 -7.38 -6.69 11.43
C ASP A 54 -6.26 -7.56 10.83
N VAL A 55 -6.56 -8.79 10.39
CA VAL A 55 -5.59 -9.63 9.66
C VAL A 55 -5.15 -8.95 8.35
N GLU A 56 -6.09 -8.39 7.59
CA GLU A 56 -5.79 -7.71 6.32
C GLU A 56 -4.95 -6.44 6.54
N ILE A 57 -5.31 -5.62 7.54
CA ILE A 57 -4.54 -4.42 7.91
C ILE A 57 -3.12 -4.81 8.32
N ARG A 58 -2.95 -5.86 9.13
CA ARG A 58 -1.62 -6.34 9.54
C ARG A 58 -0.77 -6.83 8.36
N ALA A 59 -1.38 -7.49 7.38
CA ALA A 59 -0.69 -7.92 6.17
C ALA A 59 -0.19 -6.71 5.35
N ILE A 60 -1.06 -5.72 5.12
CA ILE A 60 -0.70 -4.47 4.41
C ILE A 60 0.42 -3.74 5.14
N GLN A 61 0.33 -3.64 6.47
CA GLN A 61 1.36 -2.97 7.27
C GLN A 61 2.71 -3.68 7.16
N THR A 62 2.71 -5.02 7.18
CA THR A 62 3.93 -5.83 7.02
C THR A 62 4.59 -5.59 5.66
N ASP A 63 3.81 -5.60 4.59
CA ASP A 63 4.31 -5.33 3.23
C ASP A 63 4.82 -3.89 3.09
N TYR A 64 4.09 -2.92 3.64
CA TYR A 64 4.49 -1.52 3.64
C TYR A 64 5.83 -1.33 4.35
N ASP A 65 5.97 -1.86 5.56
CA ASP A 65 7.18 -1.76 6.37
C ASP A 65 8.37 -2.46 5.70
N HIS A 66 8.12 -3.55 4.98
CA HIS A 66 9.13 -4.22 4.18
C HIS A 66 9.58 -3.35 3.01
N TYR A 67 8.66 -2.87 2.17
CA TYR A 67 9.00 -2.11 0.97
C TYR A 67 9.60 -0.74 1.28
N GLN A 68 9.21 -0.12 2.39
CA GLN A 68 9.76 1.15 2.84
C GLN A 68 11.29 1.09 3.04
N GLN A 69 11.83 -0.08 3.40
CA GLN A 69 13.28 -0.27 3.61
C GLN A 69 14.11 -0.10 2.34
N PHE A 70 13.49 -0.19 1.16
CA PHE A 70 14.18 -0.09 -0.14
C PHE A 70 14.01 1.28 -0.80
N VAL A 71 13.29 2.19 -0.16
CA VAL A 71 13.08 3.55 -0.67
C VAL A 71 14.35 4.36 -0.48
N ASP A 72 14.87 4.90 -1.56
CA ASP A 72 15.91 5.91 -1.51
C ASP A 72 15.30 7.26 -1.04
N PRO A 73 15.75 7.83 0.09
CA PRO A 73 15.24 9.10 0.61
C PRO A 73 15.54 10.30 -0.31
N ASP A 74 16.58 10.20 -1.14
CA ASP A 74 16.99 11.26 -2.06
C ASP A 74 16.34 11.12 -3.45
N PHE A 75 15.59 10.03 -3.69
CA PHE A 75 14.89 9.82 -4.95
C PHE A 75 13.77 10.85 -5.14
N LYS A 76 13.94 11.72 -6.14
CA LYS A 76 12.94 12.68 -6.57
C LYS A 76 12.21 12.16 -7.81
N LEU A 77 10.91 11.94 -7.66
CA LEU A 77 10.05 11.62 -8.79
C LEU A 77 9.88 12.88 -9.66
N ASP A 78 10.66 12.99 -10.73
CA ASP A 78 10.45 14.03 -11.73
C ASP A 78 9.32 13.63 -12.70
N VAL A 79 8.10 13.93 -12.28
CA VAL A 79 6.87 13.69 -13.05
C VAL A 79 6.87 14.50 -14.36
N ALA A 80 7.60 15.62 -14.44
CA ALA A 80 7.57 16.50 -15.61
C ALA A 80 8.26 15.89 -16.84
N SER A 81 9.28 15.05 -16.62
CA SER A 81 10.02 14.38 -17.70
C SER A 81 9.22 13.28 -18.42
N GLN A 82 8.17 12.71 -17.80
CA GLN A 82 7.42 11.58 -18.35
C GLN A 82 6.31 11.97 -19.34
N TYR A 83 5.96 13.25 -19.44
CA TYR A 83 4.94 13.77 -20.36
C TYR A 83 5.53 14.54 -21.55
N GLN A 84 6.84 14.51 -21.76
CA GLN A 84 7.53 15.17 -22.88
C GLN A 84 7.85 14.24 -24.08
N ALA A 85 7.21 13.07 -24.17
CA ALA A 85 7.38 12.15 -25.31
C ALA A 85 6.31 12.39 -26.39
#